data_AF-A0A182UKX9-F1
#
_entry.id   AF-A0A182UKX9-F1
#
_cell.length_a   1.000
_cell.length_b   1.000
_cell.length_c   1.000
_cell.angle_alpha   90.00
_cell.angle_beta   90.00
_cell.angle_gamma   90.00
#
_symmetry.space_group_name_H-M   'P 1'
#
loop_
_entity.id
_entity.type
_entity.pdbx_description
1 polymer ?
#
loop_
_entity_poly.entity_id
_entity_poly.type
_entity_poly.pdbx_seq_one_letter_code
_entity_poly.pdbx_strand_id
1 'polypeptide(L)'
;MEAHDMFKRANCVSRLEKAIIIGFMAGYRNNPRPSPENVVTIKLNESLEKVHQDDQSTLMLVESLITLDYNTGQWRTFRKYREVDQTQQLPEGVSGDATTVAGTANPAAGGGGSGTASNAGQQNSVVI
;
A
#
# COMPACT_ATOMS: atom_id res chain seq x y z
N MET A 1 -10.58 -13.65 18.52
CA MET A 1 -10.38 -12.59 17.52
C MET A 1 -11.18 -12.97 16.30
N GLU A 2 -12.35 -12.37 16.13
CA GLU A 2 -13.23 -12.72 15.02
C GLU A 2 -12.64 -12.23 13.69
N ALA A 3 -12.90 -12.93 12.59
CA ALA A 3 -12.49 -12.54 11.24
C ALA A 3 -12.85 -11.08 10.93
N HIS A 4 -13.99 -10.64 11.46
CA HIS A 4 -14.52 -9.30 11.27
C HIS A 4 -13.59 -8.21 11.79
N ASP A 5 -12.97 -8.38 12.96
CA ASP A 5 -12.03 -7.40 13.51
C ASP A 5 -10.71 -7.38 12.76
N MET A 6 -10.31 -8.51 12.16
CA MET A 6 -9.15 -8.57 11.28
C MET A 6 -9.38 -7.72 10.03
N PHE A 7 -10.58 -7.81 9.43
CA PHE A 7 -10.91 -7.07 8.21
C PHE A 7 -11.06 -5.57 8.41
N LYS A 8 -11.46 -5.11 9.61
CA LYS A 8 -11.54 -3.66 9.92
C LYS A 8 -10.18 -2.97 9.82
N ARG A 9 -9.09 -3.67 10.14
CA ARG A 9 -7.71 -3.15 10.11
C ARG A 9 -6.94 -3.54 8.85
N ALA A 10 -7.54 -4.33 7.97
CA ALA A 10 -6.90 -4.84 6.77
C ALA A 10 -7.06 -3.87 5.60
N ASN A 11 -5.97 -3.48 4.95
CA ASN A 11 -5.99 -2.65 3.74
C ASN A 11 -5.61 -3.43 2.47
N CYS A 12 -5.09 -4.66 2.58
CA CYS A 12 -4.63 -5.46 1.43
C CYS A 12 -5.52 -6.67 1.09
N VAL A 13 -6.56 -6.96 1.89
CA VAL A 13 -7.35 -8.20 1.72
C VAL A 13 -8.48 -8.00 0.70
N SER A 14 -8.40 -8.72 -0.42
CA SER A 14 -9.43 -8.74 -1.46
C SER A 14 -10.71 -9.46 -1.01
N ARG A 15 -11.81 -9.27 -1.75
CA ARG A 15 -13.10 -9.97 -1.48
C ARG A 15 -12.93 -11.50 -1.47
N LEU A 16 -12.18 -12.02 -2.43
CA LEU A 16 -11.91 -13.46 -2.53
C LEU A 16 -11.15 -13.95 -1.30
N GLU A 17 -10.11 -13.23 -0.88
CA GLU A 17 -9.31 -13.61 0.29
C GLU A 17 -10.10 -13.53 1.60
N LYS A 18 -11.00 -12.56 1.75
CA LYS A 18 -11.95 -12.52 2.87
C LYS A 18 -12.81 -13.78 2.91
N ALA A 19 -13.32 -14.23 1.76
CA ALA A 19 -14.11 -15.46 1.68
C ALA A 19 -13.28 -16.70 2.06
N ILE A 20 -12.01 -16.77 1.66
CA ILE A 20 -11.09 -17.83 2.04
C ILE A 20 -10.90 -17.86 3.57
N ILE A 21 -10.61 -16.72 4.18
CA ILE A 21 -10.39 -16.61 5.63
C ILE A 21 -11.67 -16.98 6.40
N ILE A 22 -12.83 -16.46 6.00
CA ILE A 22 -14.12 -16.79 6.63
C ILE A 22 -14.41 -18.29 6.50
N GLY A 23 -14.26 -18.87 5.30
CA GLY A 23 -14.47 -20.29 5.07
C GLY A 23 -13.57 -21.16 5.95
N PHE A 24 -12.28 -20.81 6.04
CA PHE A 24 -11.34 -21.52 6.90
C PHE A 24 -11.76 -21.44 8.38
N MET A 25 -12.10 -20.25 8.87
CA MET A 25 -12.55 -20.06 10.25
C MET A 25 -13.88 -20.76 10.53
N ALA A 26 -14.73 -20.93 9.52
CA ALA A 26 -15.98 -21.70 9.60
C ALA A 26 -15.80 -23.23 9.53
N GLY A 27 -14.55 -23.72 9.44
CA GLY A 27 -14.26 -25.16 9.41
C GLY A 27 -14.09 -25.75 8.01
N TYR A 28 -14.13 -24.95 6.95
CA TYR A 28 -13.83 -25.42 5.60
C TYR A 28 -12.35 -25.77 5.48
N ARG A 29 -12.04 -27.01 5.09
CA ARG A 29 -10.67 -27.55 5.00
C ARG A 29 -10.25 -27.95 3.59
N ASN A 30 -11.11 -27.74 2.59
CA ASN A 30 -10.71 -27.92 1.21
C ASN A 30 -9.97 -26.66 0.74
N ASN A 31 -8.68 -26.79 0.44
CA ASN A 31 -7.84 -25.66 0.09
C ASN A 31 -8.14 -25.19 -1.36
N PRO A 32 -8.61 -23.95 -1.56
CA PRO A 32 -8.90 -23.42 -2.90
C PRO A 32 -7.65 -23.12 -3.72
N ARG A 33 -6.45 -23.11 -3.12
CA ARG A 33 -5.15 -22.97 -3.81
C ARG A 33 -4.28 -24.20 -3.49
N PRO A 34 -4.40 -25.30 -4.25
CA PRO A 34 -3.60 -26.48 -4.01
C PRO A 34 -2.10 -26.15 -4.14
N SER A 35 -1.39 -26.29 -3.04
CA SER A 35 0.07 -26.16 -2.94
C SER A 35 0.62 -27.42 -2.24
N PRO A 36 1.88 -27.81 -2.47
CA PRO A 36 2.45 -29.01 -1.83
C PRO A 36 2.42 -28.92 -0.30
N GLU A 37 2.54 -27.72 0.27
CA GLU A 37 2.43 -27.49 1.71
C GLU A 37 0.97 -27.46 2.20
N ASN A 38 0.00 -27.30 1.30
CA ASN A 38 -1.42 -27.12 1.60
C ASN A 38 -1.67 -25.97 2.61
N VAL A 39 -0.88 -24.92 2.46
CA VAL A 39 -0.88 -23.73 3.28
C VAL A 39 -1.17 -22.51 2.41
N VAL A 40 -2.04 -21.62 2.89
CA VAL A 40 -2.37 -20.36 2.21
C VAL A 40 -1.92 -19.18 3.07
N THR A 41 -1.09 -18.31 2.51
CA THR A 41 -0.66 -17.06 3.15
C THR A 41 -1.30 -15.87 2.45
N ILE A 42 -1.93 -14.98 3.23
CA ILE A 42 -2.64 -13.80 2.75
C ILE A 42 -2.09 -12.57 3.48
N LYS A 43 -1.80 -11.49 2.74
CA LYS A 43 -1.41 -10.21 3.33
C LYS A 43 -2.65 -9.48 3.85
N LEU A 44 -2.66 -9.18 5.14
CA LEU A 44 -3.74 -8.45 5.80
C LEU A 44 -3.57 -6.94 5.65
N ASN A 45 -2.39 -6.45 6.01
CA ASN A 45 -2.08 -5.03 6.01
C ASN A 45 -0.66 -4.79 5.48
N GLU A 46 -0.46 -3.67 4.80
CA GLU A 46 0.83 -3.10 4.49
C GLU A 46 0.86 -1.60 4.87
N SER A 47 1.87 -1.19 5.63
CA SER A 47 2.08 0.22 6.02
C SER A 47 3.55 0.57 6.16
N LEU A 48 3.92 1.82 5.85
CA LEU A 48 5.24 2.37 6.16
C LEU A 48 5.22 2.92 7.60
N GLU A 49 6.04 2.38 8.47
CA GLU A 49 6.20 2.84 9.86
C GLU A 49 7.60 3.43 10.06
N LYS A 50 7.68 4.58 10.73
CA LYS A 50 8.96 5.14 11.20
C LYS A 50 9.35 4.43 12.49
N VAL A 51 10.34 3.56 12.42
CA VAL A 51 10.92 2.87 13.57
C VAL A 51 12.08 3.71 14.09
N HIS A 52 12.03 4.08 15.37
CA HIS A 52 13.11 4.81 16.03
C HIS A 52 14.08 3.79 16.61
N GLN A 53 15.32 3.80 16.14
CA GLN A 53 16.40 2.97 16.66
C GLN A 53 17.56 3.88 17.07
N ASP A 54 17.83 3.92 18.38
CA ASP A 54 19.04 4.51 18.99
C ASP A 54 19.53 5.83 18.34
N ASP A 55 18.66 6.85 18.30
CA ASP A 55 18.81 8.20 17.71
C ASP A 55 18.56 8.38 16.20
N GLN A 56 18.24 7.32 15.44
CA GLN A 56 17.87 7.43 14.02
C GLN A 56 16.46 6.86 13.76
N SER A 57 15.62 7.61 13.04
CA SER A 57 14.31 7.12 12.59
C SER A 57 14.41 6.53 11.19
N THR A 58 14.27 5.21 11.07
CA THR A 58 14.29 4.51 9.77
C THR A 58 12.86 4.20 9.33
N LEU A 59 12.55 4.43 8.06
CA LEU A 59 11.28 4.01 7.47
C LEU A 59 11.33 2.51 7.17
N MET A 60 10.46 1.74 7.82
CA MET A 60 10.29 0.32 7.60
C MET A 60 8.92 0.03 7.01
N LEU A 61 8.87 -0.83 5.99
CA LEU A 61 7.65 -1.43 5.49
C LEU A 61 7.23 -2.56 6.42
N VAL A 62 6.04 -2.44 6.99
CA VAL A 62 5.44 -3.40 7.90
C VAL A 62 4.29 -4.10 7.18
N GLU A 63 4.46 -5.40 6.97
CA GLU A 63 3.44 -6.26 6.40
C GLU A 63 2.85 -7.13 7.51
N SER A 64 1.54 -7.10 7.70
CA SER A 64 0.83 -8.08 8.54
C SER A 64 0.27 -9.18 7.66
N LEU A 65 0.53 -10.44 7.98
CA LEU A 65 0.09 -11.61 7.21
C LEU A 65 -0.67 -12.60 8.08
N ILE A 66 -1.54 -13.40 7.45
CA ILE A 66 -2.16 -14.59 8.03
C ILE A 66 -1.75 -15.82 7.22
N THR A 67 -1.40 -16.89 7.92
CA THR A 67 -1.19 -18.22 7.35
C THR A 67 -2.32 -19.14 7.81
N LEU A 68 -2.92 -19.84 6.85
CA LEU A 68 -3.97 -20.83 7.03
C LEU A 68 -3.40 -22.21 6.66
N ASP A 69 -3.21 -23.08 7.63
CA ASP A 69 -2.75 -24.45 7.41
C ASP A 69 -3.95 -25.38 7.28
N TYR A 70 -4.19 -25.86 6.06
CA TYR A 70 -5.34 -26.72 5.77
C TYR A 70 -5.10 -28.18 6.20
N ASN A 71 -3.87 -28.57 6.55
CA ASN A 71 -3.58 -29.90 7.10
C ASN A 71 -3.97 -29.98 8.58
N THR A 72 -3.59 -28.97 9.36
CA THR A 72 -3.84 -28.94 10.80
C THR A 72 -5.12 -28.19 11.19
N GLY A 73 -5.65 -27.36 10.28
CA GLY A 73 -6.74 -26.44 10.56
C GLY A 73 -6.35 -25.26 11.45
N GLN A 74 -5.05 -25.08 11.68
CA GLN A 74 -4.52 -23.97 12.48
C GLN A 74 -4.28 -22.74 11.62
N TRP A 75 -4.42 -21.57 12.23
CA TRP A 75 -4.07 -20.31 11.61
C TRP A 75 -3.16 -19.52 12.54
N ARG A 76 -2.29 -18.70 11.95
CA ARG A 76 -1.41 -17.80 12.68
C ARG A 76 -1.27 -16.48 11.95
N THR A 77 -1.08 -15.41 12.70
CA THR A 77 -0.75 -14.09 12.14
C THR A 77 0.65 -13.71 12.55
N PHE A 78 1.35 -13.01 11.66
CA PHE A 78 2.71 -12.53 11.92
C PHE A 78 2.94 -11.22 11.19
N ARG A 79 3.90 -10.45 11.69
CA ARG A 79 4.35 -9.21 11.07
C ARG A 79 5.73 -9.41 10.47
N LYS A 80 5.95 -8.82 9.30
CA LYS A 80 7.23 -8.79 8.62
C LYS A 80 7.65 -7.34 8.46
N TYR A 81 8.86 -7.03 8.92
CA TYR A 81 9.47 -5.72 8.82
C TYR A 81 10.54 -5.78 7.74
N ARG A 82 10.52 -4.81 6.83
CA ARG A 82 11.53 -4.67 5.77
C ARG A 82 11.98 -3.22 5.74
N GLU A 83 13.28 -2.97 5.79
CA GLU A 83 13.81 -1.62 5.58
C GLU A 83 13.53 -1.16 4.15
N VAL A 84 13.13 0.11 4.01
CA VAL A 84 12.93 0.72 2.70
C VAL A 84 14.18 1.51 2.38
N ASP A 85 15.01 0.98 1.47
CA ASP A 85 16.14 1.71 0.90
C ASP A 85 15.63 2.99 0.21
N GLN A 86 15.94 4.16 0.79
CA GLN A 86 15.56 5.47 0.25
C GLN A 86 16.25 5.80 -1.10
N THR A 87 17.16 4.95 -1.58
CA THR A 87 17.99 5.19 -2.78
C THR A 87 17.21 5.24 -4.10
N GLN A 88 15.92 4.88 -4.14
CA GLN A 88 15.11 4.89 -5.37
C GLN A 88 14.25 6.15 -5.58
N GLN A 89 14.42 7.21 -4.77
CA GLN A 89 13.71 8.50 -4.93
C GLN A 89 14.67 9.65 -5.28
N LEU A 90 15.51 9.49 -6.30
CA LEU A 90 16.16 10.62 -6.96
C LEU A 90 15.61 10.71 -8.39
N PRO A 91 14.74 11.68 -8.72
CA PRO A 91 14.52 12.03 -10.12
C PRO A 91 15.83 12.65 -10.63
N GLU A 92 16.53 11.93 -11.50
CA GLU A 92 17.69 12.45 -12.23
C GLU A 92 17.28 13.73 -12.96
N GLY A 93 17.76 14.87 -12.46
CA GLY A 93 17.76 16.13 -13.17
C GLY A 93 18.69 16.02 -14.37
N VAL A 94 18.15 15.68 -15.53
CA VAL A 94 18.87 15.79 -16.79
C VAL A 94 18.66 17.21 -17.33
N SER A 95 19.53 18.10 -16.85
CA SER A 95 19.80 19.40 -17.45
C SER A 95 20.46 19.18 -18.81
N GLY A 96 19.67 19.23 -19.89
CA GLY A 96 20.15 19.18 -21.27
C GLY A 96 19.84 20.50 -21.98
N ASP A 97 20.79 21.43 -21.91
CA ASP A 97 20.85 22.63 -22.74
C ASP A 97 21.00 22.25 -24.21
N ALA A 98 20.08 22.72 -25.07
CA ALA A 98 20.26 22.77 -26.51
C ALA A 98 19.46 23.93 -27.10
N THR A 99 20.21 24.94 -27.50
CA THR A 99 19.78 26.21 -28.11
C THR A 99 19.54 26.06 -29.63
N THR A 100 18.46 26.72 -30.11
CA THR A 100 18.12 27.21 -31.49
C THR A 100 17.80 26.17 -32.61
N VAL A 101 16.94 26.39 -33.62
CA VAL A 101 16.26 27.57 -34.21
C VAL A 101 15.00 27.14 -35.03
N ALA A 102 14.03 28.07 -35.10
CA ALA A 102 13.20 28.46 -36.25
C ALA A 102 12.06 27.58 -36.83
N GLY A 103 10.84 28.12 -36.74
CA GLY A 103 10.04 28.41 -37.94
C GLY A 103 8.70 27.67 -38.09
N THR A 104 7.58 28.36 -37.80
CA THR A 104 6.59 28.85 -38.81
C THR A 104 5.25 29.16 -38.12
N ALA A 105 4.71 30.34 -38.42
CA ALA A 105 3.40 30.90 -38.02
C ALA A 105 2.22 30.04 -38.57
N ASN A 106 0.93 30.19 -38.23
CA ASN A 106 0.12 31.30 -37.74
C ASN A 106 -1.29 30.73 -37.31
N PRO A 107 -2.38 31.51 -37.13
CA PRO A 107 -3.09 31.66 -35.85
C PRO A 107 -4.55 31.14 -35.87
N ALA A 108 -5.26 31.15 -34.72
CA ALA A 108 -6.64 31.66 -34.61
C ALA A 108 -7.27 31.44 -33.23
N ALA A 109 -7.89 32.53 -32.75
CA ALA A 109 -9.18 32.62 -32.07
C ALA A 109 -9.37 32.01 -30.66
N GLY A 110 -9.54 32.94 -29.70
CA GLY A 110 -10.88 33.15 -29.15
C GLY A 110 -11.15 32.68 -27.72
N GLY A 111 -11.54 33.63 -26.87
CA GLY A 111 -12.56 33.41 -25.84
C GLY A 111 -12.05 33.45 -24.40
N GLY A 112 -12.44 34.51 -23.69
CA GLY A 112 -12.11 34.75 -22.29
C GLY A 112 -12.88 33.89 -21.29
N GLY A 113 -12.56 34.06 -20.01
CA GLY A 113 -13.27 33.44 -18.90
C GLY A 113 -12.55 33.56 -17.57
N SER A 114 -12.97 34.53 -16.77
CA SER A 114 -12.50 34.90 -15.43
C SER A 114 -12.83 33.85 -14.34
N GLY A 115 -12.11 33.90 -13.21
CA GLY A 115 -12.48 33.25 -11.94
C GLY A 115 -11.24 32.83 -11.12
N THR A 116 -10.58 33.73 -10.38
CA THR A 116 -10.80 34.08 -8.95
C THR A 116 -10.62 32.92 -7.94
N ALA A 117 -9.61 33.11 -7.07
CA ALA A 117 -9.34 32.60 -5.71
C ALA A 117 -10.29 31.53 -5.09
N SER A 118 -9.84 30.58 -4.27
CA SER A 118 -9.37 30.85 -2.89
C SER A 118 -8.86 29.59 -2.18
N ASN A 119 -8.03 29.86 -1.19
CA ASN A 119 -7.36 29.05 -0.20
C ASN A 119 -8.32 28.45 0.87
N ALA A 120 -8.09 27.21 1.30
CA ALA A 120 -8.38 26.64 2.64
C ALA A 120 -7.87 25.18 2.64
N GLY A 121 -6.88 24.73 3.42
CA GLY A 121 -6.49 25.16 4.74
C GLY A 121 -7.22 24.34 5.81
N GLN A 122 -6.92 23.04 5.92
CA GLN A 122 -7.24 22.32 7.15
C GLN A 122 -6.20 21.22 7.43
N GLN A 123 -5.24 21.59 8.26
CA GLN A 123 -4.37 20.71 9.01
C GLN A 123 -5.18 20.14 10.18
N ASN A 124 -5.14 18.83 10.40
CA ASN A 124 -5.58 18.25 11.67
C ASN A 124 -4.43 17.41 12.23
N SER A 125 -3.64 18.04 13.10
CA SER A 125 -2.65 17.39 13.96
C SER A 125 -3.37 16.93 15.23
N VAL A 126 -3.18 15.66 15.60
CA VAL A 126 -3.50 15.18 16.95
C VAL A 126 -2.16 14.81 17.58
N VAL A 127 -1.79 15.58 18.60
CA VAL A 127 -0.69 15.29 19.50
C VAL A 127 -1.26 14.41 20.62
N ILE A 128 -0.51 13.35 20.88
CA ILE A 128 -0.63 12.30 21.91
C ILE A 128 -1.27 12.71 23.25
#